data_AF-A0A936VHE1-F1
#
_entry.id   AF-A0A936VHE1-F1
#
_cell.length_a   1.000
_cell.length_b   1.000
_cell.length_c   1.000
_cell.angle_alpha   90.00
_cell.angle_beta   90.00
_cell.angle_gamma   90.00
#
_symmetry.space_group_name_H-M   'P 1'
#
loop_
_entity.id
_entity.type
_entity.pdbx_description
1 polymer ?
#
loop_
_entity_poly.entity_id
_entity_poly.type
_entity_poly.pdbx_seq_one_letter_code
_entity_poly.pdbx_strand_id
1 'polypeptide(L)'
;MSRVARACLAGALVALPTAALLTILAQLGLAGAWAAMVHLMLFGWITGMILAINYHTVPMFAARDFPYPALGSAHVLSWCCGVVLYCAALLTGWGAGALAGLAIQLLAALLFAANTVLLFTRGAARANRPPVPPIAGQPQVDRVGTQATRGAGMALPLALLLLLLEQLGLLGGEWRLAAEHLVTLGWIMLMIVGVAYHVLPRFSGTGTRGLVWARVQLACHYSALLLIVLGLGLGWPWVFAIGAALMALALALFAWAIWPTLRFQLALSR
;
A
#
# COMPACT_ATOMS: atom_id res chain seq x y z
N MET A 1 16.11 -12.02 -4.48
CA MET A 1 14.69 -11.91 -4.03
C MET A 1 14.18 -13.26 -3.55
N SER A 2 13.28 -13.30 -2.56
CA SER A 2 12.63 -14.54 -2.08
C SER A 2 11.65 -15.09 -3.13
N ARG A 3 11.27 -16.38 -3.01
CA ARG A 3 10.26 -17.00 -3.89
C ARG A 3 8.93 -16.24 -3.82
N VAL A 4 8.50 -15.86 -2.62
CA VAL A 4 7.27 -15.09 -2.37
C VAL A 4 7.32 -13.72 -3.07
N ALA A 5 8.42 -12.98 -2.93
CA ALA A 5 8.58 -11.68 -3.60
C ALA A 5 8.52 -11.80 -5.12
N ARG A 6 9.14 -12.85 -5.70
CA ARG A 6 9.06 -13.11 -7.14
C ARG A 6 7.64 -13.47 -7.59
N ALA A 7 6.90 -14.23 -6.80
CA ALA A 7 5.51 -14.58 -7.11
C ALA A 7 4.59 -13.33 -7.10
N CYS A 8 4.73 -12.45 -6.09
CA CYS A 8 4.03 -11.16 -6.07
C CYS A 8 4.37 -10.31 -7.31
N LEU A 9 5.66 -10.23 -7.66
CA LEU A 9 6.12 -9.47 -8.84
C LEU A 9 5.53 -10.04 -10.13
N ALA A 10 5.57 -11.36 -10.31
CA ALA A 10 5.00 -12.01 -11.48
C ALA A 10 3.49 -11.76 -11.58
N GLY A 11 2.75 -11.90 -10.47
CA GLY A 11 1.32 -11.60 -10.43
C GLY A 11 1.01 -10.14 -10.80
N ALA A 12 1.79 -9.19 -10.26
CA ALA A 12 1.65 -7.78 -10.58
C ALA A 12 1.94 -7.46 -12.07
N LEU A 13 2.97 -8.08 -12.64
CA LEU A 13 3.34 -7.92 -14.05
C LEU A 13 2.31 -8.53 -15.00
N VAL A 14 1.58 -9.56 -14.58
CA VAL A 14 0.44 -10.09 -15.35
C VAL A 14 -0.80 -9.19 -15.19
N ALA A 15 -1.05 -8.67 -13.98
CA ALA A 15 -2.21 -7.83 -13.71
C ALA A 15 -2.25 -6.55 -14.57
N LEU A 16 -1.10 -5.91 -14.83
CA LEU A 16 -1.01 -4.68 -15.61
C LEU A 16 -1.54 -4.82 -17.07
N PRO A 17 -1.01 -5.74 -17.91
CA PRO A 17 -1.54 -5.93 -19.27
C PRO A 17 -2.98 -6.45 -19.26
N THR A 18 -3.38 -7.27 -18.29
CA THR A 18 -4.78 -7.69 -18.15
C THR A 18 -5.70 -6.52 -17.82
N ALA A 19 -5.28 -5.58 -16.98
CA ALA A 19 -6.03 -4.36 -16.71
C ALA A 19 -6.15 -3.49 -17.97
N ALA A 20 -5.09 -3.36 -18.75
CA ALA A 20 -5.13 -2.66 -20.04
C ALA A 20 -6.13 -3.31 -21.03
N LEU A 21 -6.19 -4.65 -21.08
CA LEU A 21 -7.19 -5.37 -21.87
C LEU A 21 -8.61 -5.10 -21.36
N LEU A 22 -8.84 -5.10 -20.04
CA LEU A 22 -10.14 -4.77 -19.45
C LEU A 22 -10.56 -3.33 -19.75
N THR A 23 -9.63 -2.38 -19.87
CA THR A 23 -9.93 -1.02 -20.36
C THR A 23 -10.47 -1.07 -21.79
N ILE A 24 -9.86 -1.84 -22.69
CA ILE A 24 -10.35 -1.99 -24.07
C ILE A 24 -11.76 -2.61 -24.07
N LEU A 25 -11.98 -3.68 -23.29
CA LEU A 25 -13.29 -4.32 -23.18
C LEU A 25 -14.36 -3.38 -22.60
N ALA A 26 -13.99 -2.52 -21.65
CA ALA A 26 -14.89 -1.49 -21.11
C ALA A 26 -15.30 -0.47 -22.19
N GLN A 27 -14.36 -0.04 -23.05
CA GLN A 27 -14.67 0.83 -24.19
C GLN A 27 -15.56 0.14 -25.24
N LEU A 28 -15.51 -1.19 -25.33
CA LEU A 28 -16.40 -2.00 -26.16
C LEU A 28 -17.77 -2.28 -25.50
N GLY A 29 -18.04 -1.72 -24.32
CA GLY A 29 -19.32 -1.82 -23.64
C GLY A 29 -19.52 -3.10 -22.82
N LEU A 30 -18.46 -3.87 -22.53
CA LEU A 30 -18.58 -5.04 -21.66
C LEU A 30 -18.91 -4.59 -20.22
N ALA A 31 -20.08 -5.01 -19.73
CA ALA A 31 -20.51 -4.70 -18.36
C ALA A 31 -19.49 -5.21 -17.33
N GLY A 32 -19.24 -4.40 -16.29
CA GLY A 32 -18.31 -4.74 -15.21
C GLY A 32 -16.82 -4.65 -15.56
N ALA A 33 -16.44 -4.51 -16.84
CA ALA A 33 -15.04 -4.47 -17.26
C ALA A 33 -14.28 -3.26 -16.68
N TRP A 34 -14.92 -2.09 -16.58
CA TRP A 34 -14.35 -0.92 -15.92
C TRP A 34 -14.04 -1.17 -14.44
N ALA A 35 -15.01 -1.70 -13.69
CA ALA A 35 -14.82 -2.00 -12.27
C ALA A 35 -13.75 -3.07 -12.06
N ALA A 36 -13.74 -4.13 -12.89
CA ALA A 36 -12.72 -5.16 -12.86
C ALA A 36 -11.32 -4.59 -13.17
N MET A 37 -11.22 -3.69 -14.14
CA MET A 37 -9.98 -3.00 -14.47
C MET A 37 -9.44 -2.18 -13.29
N VAL A 38 -10.28 -1.34 -12.68
CA VAL A 38 -9.89 -0.53 -11.52
C VAL A 38 -9.44 -1.42 -10.36
N HIS A 39 -10.18 -2.48 -10.06
CA HIS A 39 -9.83 -3.42 -9.00
C HIS A 39 -8.49 -4.13 -9.29
N LEU A 40 -8.29 -4.58 -10.53
CA LEU A 40 -7.06 -5.25 -10.94
C LEU A 40 -5.85 -4.30 -10.95
N MET A 41 -6.04 -3.03 -11.28
CA MET A 41 -5.00 -2.00 -11.15
C MET A 41 -4.57 -1.80 -9.70
N LEU A 42 -5.54 -1.58 -8.79
CA LEU A 42 -5.26 -1.27 -7.39
C LEU A 42 -4.75 -2.49 -6.61
N PHE A 43 -5.46 -3.62 -6.69
CA PHE A 43 -5.19 -4.80 -5.87
C PHE A 43 -4.32 -5.84 -6.59
N GLY A 44 -4.37 -5.92 -7.92
CA GLY A 44 -3.48 -6.79 -8.69
C GLY A 44 -2.10 -6.17 -8.90
N TRP A 45 -2.03 -5.10 -9.70
CA TRP A 45 -0.76 -4.50 -10.11
C TRP A 45 -0.08 -3.72 -8.99
N ILE A 46 -0.68 -2.61 -8.53
CA ILE A 46 -0.02 -1.70 -7.58
C ILE A 46 0.24 -2.40 -6.25
N THR A 47 -0.78 -3.05 -5.68
CA THR A 47 -0.61 -3.79 -4.43
C THR A 47 0.33 -4.98 -4.60
N GLY A 48 0.28 -5.72 -5.71
CA GLY A 48 1.24 -6.80 -5.99
C GLY A 48 2.69 -6.30 -6.02
N MET A 49 2.97 -5.14 -6.64
CA MET A 49 4.29 -4.51 -6.62
C MET A 49 4.72 -4.10 -5.21
N ILE A 50 3.82 -3.49 -4.44
CA ILE A 50 4.08 -3.12 -3.04
C ILE A 50 4.43 -4.36 -2.21
N LEU A 51 3.67 -5.44 -2.35
CA LEU A 51 3.90 -6.68 -1.64
C LEU A 51 5.24 -7.32 -2.04
N ALA A 52 5.58 -7.32 -3.33
CA ALA A 52 6.87 -7.80 -3.81
C ALA A 52 8.04 -7.04 -3.18
N ILE A 53 7.95 -5.70 -3.16
CA ILE A 53 8.94 -4.82 -2.52
C ILE A 53 9.00 -5.12 -1.02
N ASN A 54 7.87 -5.24 -0.32
CA ASN A 54 7.86 -5.51 1.12
C ASN A 54 8.49 -6.87 1.47
N TYR A 55 8.13 -7.94 0.77
CA TYR A 55 8.72 -9.27 0.97
C TYR A 55 10.22 -9.32 0.66
N HIS A 56 10.74 -8.38 -0.11
CA HIS A 56 12.16 -8.26 -0.38
C HIS A 56 12.89 -7.36 0.65
N THR A 57 12.35 -6.17 0.90
CA THR A 57 13.04 -5.07 1.60
C THR A 57 12.86 -5.12 3.11
N VAL A 58 11.68 -5.47 3.62
CA VAL A 58 11.43 -5.55 5.06
C VAL A 58 12.39 -6.51 5.77
N PRO A 59 12.60 -7.76 5.32
CA PRO A 59 13.55 -8.66 5.97
C PRO A 59 15.01 -8.19 5.83
N MET A 60 15.34 -7.47 4.74
CA MET A 60 16.65 -6.85 4.55
C MET A 60 16.91 -5.76 5.61
N PHE A 61 15.97 -4.82 5.77
CA PHE A 61 16.11 -3.72 6.73
C PHE A 61 15.95 -4.16 8.19
N ALA A 62 15.09 -5.14 8.44
CA ALA A 62 14.97 -5.76 9.76
C ALA A 62 16.18 -6.63 10.12
N ALA A 63 17.03 -6.97 9.14
CA ALA A 63 18.09 -7.99 9.25
C ALA A 63 17.56 -9.28 9.88
N ARG A 64 16.38 -9.73 9.42
CA ARG A 64 15.68 -10.92 9.93
C ARG A 64 15.07 -11.71 8.80
N ASP A 65 14.93 -13.01 8.99
CA ASP A 65 14.21 -13.89 8.06
C ASP A 65 12.78 -14.16 8.53
N PHE A 66 11.88 -14.34 7.56
CA PHE A 66 10.50 -14.72 7.86
C PHE A 66 10.48 -16.12 8.48
N PRO A 67 9.92 -16.30 9.69
CA PRO A 67 10.00 -17.57 10.41
C PRO A 67 9.14 -18.67 9.77
N TYR A 68 8.07 -18.30 9.03
CA TYR A 68 7.12 -19.25 8.45
C TYR A 68 6.92 -18.99 6.95
N PRO A 69 7.77 -19.54 6.08
CA PRO A 69 7.65 -19.38 4.63
C PRO A 69 6.27 -19.79 4.07
N ALA A 70 5.63 -20.77 4.70
CA ALA A 70 4.29 -21.24 4.33
C ALA A 70 3.22 -20.15 4.44
N LEU A 71 3.30 -19.27 5.46
CA LEU A 71 2.37 -18.12 5.59
C LEU A 71 2.54 -17.13 4.44
N GLY A 72 3.79 -16.92 3.99
CA GLY A 72 4.06 -16.10 2.81
C GLY A 72 3.45 -16.67 1.53
N SER A 73 3.58 -17.98 1.33
CA SER A 73 2.95 -18.67 0.19
C SER A 73 1.42 -18.65 0.27
N ALA A 74 0.85 -18.92 1.45
CA ALA A 74 -0.59 -18.88 1.67
C ALA A 74 -1.16 -17.48 1.39
N HIS A 75 -0.50 -16.43 1.90
CA HIS A 75 -0.87 -15.05 1.59
C HIS A 75 -0.92 -14.79 0.08
N VAL A 76 0.16 -15.09 -0.66
CA VAL A 76 0.21 -14.80 -2.10
C VAL A 76 -0.82 -15.59 -2.89
N LEU A 77 -1.02 -16.86 -2.55
CA LEU A 77 -2.04 -17.69 -3.20
C LEU A 77 -3.44 -17.12 -2.93
N SER A 78 -3.78 -16.85 -1.67
CA SER A 78 -5.07 -16.24 -1.31
C SER A 78 -5.24 -14.89 -2.02
N TRP A 79 -4.22 -14.03 -2.05
CA TRP A 79 -4.28 -12.74 -2.72
C TRP A 79 -4.62 -12.90 -4.22
N CYS A 80 -3.86 -13.71 -4.95
CA CYS A 80 -4.08 -13.94 -6.37
C CYS A 80 -5.45 -14.55 -6.66
N CYS A 81 -5.85 -15.60 -5.91
CA CYS A 81 -7.15 -16.24 -6.07
C CYS A 81 -8.30 -15.25 -5.78
N GLY A 82 -8.19 -14.46 -4.72
CA GLY A 82 -9.21 -13.48 -4.35
C GLY A 82 -9.37 -12.36 -5.39
N VAL A 83 -8.25 -11.82 -5.91
CA VAL A 83 -8.27 -10.80 -6.99
C VAL A 83 -8.89 -11.36 -8.27
N VAL A 84 -8.46 -12.56 -8.70
CA VAL A 84 -9.00 -13.20 -9.92
C VAL A 84 -10.49 -13.49 -9.77
N LEU A 85 -10.90 -14.08 -8.65
CA LEU A 85 -12.30 -14.41 -8.39
C LEU A 85 -13.18 -13.15 -8.36
N TYR A 86 -12.72 -12.08 -7.70
CA TYR A 86 -13.46 -10.82 -7.64
C TYR A 86 -13.62 -10.19 -9.03
N CYS A 87 -12.55 -10.12 -9.82
CA CYS A 87 -12.61 -9.56 -11.17
C CYS A 87 -13.54 -10.39 -12.08
N ALA A 88 -13.46 -11.72 -12.01
CA ALA A 88 -14.35 -12.60 -12.77
C ALA A 88 -15.82 -12.44 -12.34
N ALA A 89 -16.07 -12.25 -11.04
CA ALA A 89 -17.40 -11.99 -10.51
C ALA A 89 -17.96 -10.64 -10.98
N LEU A 90 -17.14 -9.59 -11.07
CA LEU A 90 -17.55 -8.29 -11.61
C LEU A 90 -17.94 -8.39 -13.10
N LEU A 91 -17.19 -9.18 -13.89
CA LEU A 91 -17.48 -9.38 -15.31
C LEU A 91 -18.76 -10.19 -15.57
N THR A 92 -19.12 -11.08 -14.65
CA THR A 92 -20.28 -11.98 -14.80
C THR A 92 -21.50 -11.56 -13.99
N GLY A 93 -21.38 -10.52 -13.15
CA GLY A 93 -22.43 -10.13 -12.20
C GLY A 93 -22.64 -11.13 -11.05
N TRP A 94 -21.67 -12.01 -10.79
CA TRP A 94 -21.78 -13.05 -9.76
C TRP A 94 -21.53 -12.50 -8.35
N GLY A 95 -22.59 -11.97 -7.71
CA GLY A 95 -22.49 -11.32 -6.40
C GLY A 95 -21.84 -12.18 -5.29
N ALA A 96 -22.16 -13.47 -5.19
CA ALA A 96 -21.53 -14.36 -4.20
C ALA A 96 -20.03 -14.58 -4.48
N GLY A 97 -19.64 -14.64 -5.76
CA GLY A 97 -18.23 -14.68 -6.15
C GLY A 97 -17.49 -13.39 -5.76
N ALA A 98 -18.13 -12.24 -5.90
CA ALA A 98 -17.57 -10.96 -5.48
C ALA A 98 -17.34 -10.92 -3.96
N LEU A 99 -18.34 -11.37 -3.18
CA LEU A 99 -18.20 -11.49 -1.72
C LEU A 99 -17.03 -12.41 -1.33
N ALA A 100 -16.97 -13.60 -1.92
CA ALA A 100 -15.90 -14.57 -1.65
C ALA A 100 -14.53 -14.02 -2.05
N GLY A 101 -14.43 -13.36 -3.21
CA GLY A 101 -13.21 -12.72 -3.68
C GLY A 101 -12.68 -11.66 -2.72
N LEU A 102 -13.55 -10.80 -2.16
CA LEU A 102 -13.17 -9.81 -1.15
C LEU A 102 -12.78 -10.46 0.18
N ALA A 103 -13.53 -11.46 0.64
CA ALA A 103 -13.23 -12.17 1.89
C ALA A 103 -11.86 -12.88 1.83
N ILE A 104 -11.54 -13.50 0.70
CA ILE A 104 -10.22 -14.12 0.47
C ILE A 104 -9.11 -13.06 0.45
N GLN A 105 -9.33 -11.90 -0.18
CA GLN A 105 -8.37 -10.79 -0.17
C GLN A 105 -8.17 -10.23 1.25
N LEU A 106 -9.23 -10.10 2.04
CA LEU A 106 -9.14 -9.67 3.44
C LEU A 106 -8.30 -10.66 4.27
N LEU A 107 -8.58 -11.96 4.14
CA LEU A 107 -7.76 -13.00 4.77
C LEU A 107 -6.28 -12.89 4.34
N ALA A 108 -6.03 -12.70 3.05
CA ALA A 108 -4.70 -12.50 2.52
C ALA A 108 -3.99 -11.28 3.15
N ALA A 109 -4.67 -10.13 3.26
CA ALA A 109 -4.13 -8.94 3.93
C ALA A 109 -3.81 -9.20 5.42
N LEU A 110 -4.67 -9.94 6.12
CA LEU A 110 -4.42 -10.34 7.51
C LEU A 110 -3.23 -11.29 7.63
N LEU A 111 -3.09 -12.26 6.72
CA LEU A 111 -1.92 -13.15 6.66
C LEU A 111 -0.62 -12.36 6.42
N PHE A 112 -0.65 -11.37 5.53
CA PHE A 112 0.49 -10.46 5.30
C PHE A 112 0.87 -9.69 6.56
N ALA A 113 -0.12 -9.08 7.24
CA ALA A 113 0.11 -8.34 8.48
C ALA A 113 0.67 -9.27 9.58
N ALA A 114 0.07 -10.43 9.79
CA ALA A 114 0.52 -11.43 10.76
C ALA A 114 1.96 -11.90 10.46
N ASN A 115 2.26 -12.23 9.21
CA ASN A 115 3.60 -12.68 8.82
C ASN A 115 4.66 -11.57 9.00
N THR A 116 4.29 -10.31 8.76
CA THR A 116 5.14 -9.15 9.03
C THR A 116 5.37 -8.95 10.54
N VAL A 117 4.35 -9.09 11.38
CA VAL A 117 4.51 -9.04 12.84
C VAL A 117 5.44 -10.16 13.32
N LEU A 118 5.23 -11.39 12.83
CA LEU A 118 6.02 -12.56 13.18
C LEU A 118 7.49 -12.43 12.78
N LEU A 119 7.79 -11.77 11.65
CA LEU A 119 9.16 -11.41 11.28
C LEU A 119 9.86 -10.60 12.38
N PHE A 120 9.20 -9.59 12.95
CA PHE A 120 9.79 -8.73 13.98
C PHE A 120 9.86 -9.41 15.35
N THR A 121 8.88 -10.25 15.69
CA THR A 121 8.82 -10.89 17.02
C THR A 121 9.58 -12.20 17.10
N ARG A 122 9.62 -12.98 16.00
CA ARG A 122 10.16 -14.36 15.97
C ARG A 122 11.16 -14.62 14.84
N GLY A 123 11.36 -13.68 13.92
CA GLY A 123 12.31 -13.86 12.82
C GLY A 123 13.75 -13.97 13.33
N ALA A 124 14.47 -15.00 12.86
CA ALA A 124 15.88 -15.20 13.18
C ALA A 124 16.71 -14.04 12.65
N ALA A 125 17.63 -13.53 13.47
CA ALA A 125 18.53 -12.46 13.06
C ALA A 125 19.52 -12.97 12.00
N ARG A 126 19.75 -12.17 10.96
CA ARG A 126 20.79 -12.43 9.96
C ARG A 126 22.14 -12.01 10.51
N ALA A 127 23.18 -12.79 10.22
CA ALA A 127 24.55 -12.47 10.61
C ALA A 127 25.02 -11.11 10.05
N ASN A 128 24.60 -10.77 8.83
CA ASN A 128 24.99 -9.54 8.16
C ASN A 128 23.86 -8.50 8.25
N ARG A 129 24.03 -7.50 9.12
CA ARG A 129 23.17 -6.33 9.17
C ARG A 129 23.66 -5.28 8.15
N PRO A 130 22.77 -4.68 7.34
CA PRO A 130 23.16 -3.56 6.50
C PRO A 130 23.74 -2.43 7.37
N PRO A 131 24.85 -1.80 6.96
CA PRO A 131 25.43 -0.69 7.72
C PRO A 131 24.43 0.46 7.81
N VAL A 132 24.40 1.13 8.96
CA VAL A 132 23.60 2.35 9.13
C VAL A 132 24.27 3.46 8.32
N PRO A 133 23.53 4.18 7.44
CA PRO A 133 24.09 5.29 6.71
C PRO A 133 24.65 6.34 7.69
N PRO A 134 25.84 6.94 7.43
CA PRO A 134 26.43 7.95 8.30
C PRO A 134 25.74 9.32 8.13
N ILE A 135 24.41 9.33 8.16
CA ILE A 135 23.56 10.52 8.01
C ILE A 135 23.02 10.88 9.39
N ALA A 136 23.39 12.07 9.88
CA ALA A 136 22.94 12.56 11.18
C ALA A 136 21.40 12.61 11.27
N GLY A 137 20.84 12.08 12.36
CA GLY A 137 19.39 12.08 12.59
C GLY A 137 18.56 11.11 11.74
N GLN A 138 19.20 10.35 10.82
CA GLN A 138 18.50 9.40 9.96
C GLN A 138 17.75 8.30 10.73
N PRO A 139 18.26 7.70 11.84
CA PRO A 139 17.52 6.70 12.59
C PRO A 139 16.16 7.19 13.10
N GLN A 140 16.04 8.48 13.42
CA GLN A 140 14.80 9.09 13.87
C GLN A 140 13.81 9.28 12.70
N VAL A 141 14.30 9.65 11.52
CA VAL A 141 13.47 9.75 10.30
C VAL A 141 13.02 8.36 9.84
N ASP A 142 13.88 7.36 9.91
CA ASP A 142 13.55 5.96 9.63
C ASP A 142 12.38 5.48 10.50
N ARG A 143 12.31 5.88 11.78
CA ARG A 143 11.17 5.57 12.66
C ARG A 143 9.86 6.16 12.16
N VAL A 144 9.87 7.38 11.62
CA VAL A 144 8.70 8.00 10.98
C VAL A 144 8.32 7.23 9.72
N GLY A 145 9.30 6.84 8.90
CA GLY A 145 9.07 5.97 7.75
C GLY A 145 8.44 4.63 8.14
N THR A 146 8.90 4.01 9.23
CA THR A 146 8.31 2.79 9.79
C THR A 146 6.89 3.01 10.33
N GLN A 147 6.58 4.17 10.91
CA GLN A 147 5.22 4.50 11.31
C GLN A 147 4.30 4.57 10.08
N ALA A 148 4.73 5.26 9.02
CA ALA A 148 4.00 5.33 7.76
C ALA A 148 3.73 3.93 7.18
N THR A 149 4.74 3.05 7.08
CA THR A 149 4.54 1.69 6.57
C THR A 149 3.66 0.82 7.48
N ARG A 150 3.68 1.02 8.81
CA ARG A 150 2.72 0.38 9.71
C ARG A 150 1.30 0.87 9.46
N GLY A 151 1.12 2.18 9.30
CA GLY A 151 -0.17 2.78 8.93
C GLY A 151 -0.72 2.20 7.63
N ALA A 152 0.14 2.08 6.61
CA ALA A 152 -0.19 1.41 5.37
C ALA A 152 -0.67 -0.03 5.62
N GLY A 153 0.10 -0.82 6.36
CA GLY A 153 -0.25 -2.21 6.69
C GLY A 153 -1.59 -2.37 7.41
N MET A 154 -2.06 -1.35 8.14
CA MET A 154 -3.40 -1.32 8.75
C MET A 154 -4.48 -0.86 7.77
N ALA A 155 -4.17 0.07 6.86
CA ALA A 155 -5.13 0.62 5.91
C ALA A 155 -5.63 -0.44 4.91
N LEU A 156 -4.79 -1.35 4.45
CA LEU A 156 -5.19 -2.38 3.49
C LEU A 156 -6.32 -3.31 3.99
N PRO A 157 -6.19 -4.00 5.15
CA PRO A 157 -7.27 -4.83 5.67
C PRO A 157 -8.52 -4.01 6.04
N LEU A 158 -8.36 -2.77 6.50
CA LEU A 158 -9.50 -1.89 6.76
C LEU A 158 -10.25 -1.52 5.47
N ALA A 159 -9.56 -1.21 4.38
CA ALA A 159 -10.19 -0.93 3.08
C ALA A 159 -10.96 -2.15 2.57
N LEU A 160 -10.36 -3.34 2.65
CA LEU A 160 -11.01 -4.58 2.23
C LEU A 160 -12.22 -4.94 3.12
N LEU A 161 -12.14 -4.65 4.42
CA LEU A 161 -13.27 -4.82 5.33
C LEU A 161 -14.42 -3.87 4.95
N LEU A 162 -14.14 -2.59 4.68
CA LEU A 162 -15.18 -1.64 4.25
C LEU A 162 -15.85 -2.08 2.94
N LEU A 163 -15.06 -2.52 1.94
CA LEU A 163 -15.60 -3.06 0.69
C LEU A 163 -16.47 -4.31 0.94
N LEU A 164 -16.03 -5.21 1.82
CA LEU A 164 -16.79 -6.42 2.15
C LEU A 164 -18.12 -6.09 2.85
N LEU A 165 -18.11 -5.15 3.79
CA LEU A 165 -19.31 -4.71 4.51
C LEU A 165 -20.30 -3.97 3.59
N GLU A 166 -19.79 -3.15 2.65
CA GLU A 166 -20.62 -2.54 1.60
C GLU A 166 -21.23 -3.60 0.68
N GLN A 167 -20.45 -4.59 0.24
CA GLN A 167 -20.93 -5.68 -0.60
C GLN A 167 -22.00 -6.56 0.10
N LEU A 168 -21.97 -6.63 1.44
CA LEU A 168 -22.99 -7.29 2.26
C LEU A 168 -24.26 -6.44 2.48
N GLY A 169 -24.26 -5.17 2.05
CA GLY A 169 -25.34 -4.22 2.33
C GLY A 169 -25.37 -3.72 3.77
N LEU A 170 -24.29 -3.91 4.55
CA LEU A 170 -24.18 -3.41 5.92
C LEU A 170 -23.73 -1.95 5.98
N LEU A 171 -23.15 -1.44 4.89
CA LEU A 171 -22.76 -0.04 4.70
C LEU A 171 -23.38 0.50 3.40
N GLY A 172 -23.64 1.80 3.35
CA GLY A 172 -24.10 2.47 2.13
C GLY A 172 -23.00 2.57 1.05
N GLY A 173 -23.41 2.79 -0.20
CA GLY A 173 -22.50 2.83 -1.36
C GLY A 173 -21.38 3.88 -1.26
N GLU A 174 -21.56 4.97 -0.51
CA GLU A 174 -20.54 6.01 -0.27
C GLU A 174 -19.27 5.44 0.41
N TRP A 175 -19.41 4.35 1.17
CA TRP A 175 -18.28 3.68 1.82
C TRP A 175 -17.35 2.98 0.82
N ARG A 176 -17.82 2.70 -0.41
CA ARG A 176 -16.95 2.22 -1.48
C ARG A 176 -15.89 3.25 -1.83
N LEU A 177 -16.30 4.51 -2.04
CA LEU A 177 -15.38 5.60 -2.33
C LEU A 177 -14.46 5.89 -1.14
N ALA A 178 -14.97 5.78 0.08
CA ALA A 178 -14.14 5.87 1.30
C ALA A 178 -13.07 4.77 1.35
N ALA A 179 -13.43 3.53 1.01
CA ALA A 179 -12.49 2.41 0.95
C ALA A 179 -11.45 2.58 -0.17
N GLU A 180 -11.84 3.12 -1.32
CA GLU A 180 -10.93 3.47 -2.42
C GLU A 180 -9.89 4.54 -1.99
N HIS A 181 -10.31 5.54 -1.22
CA HIS A 181 -9.37 6.50 -0.63
C HIS A 181 -8.48 5.85 0.44
N LEU A 182 -9.02 4.91 1.23
CA LEU A 182 -8.23 4.19 2.21
C LEU A 182 -7.16 3.29 1.58
N VAL A 183 -7.44 2.65 0.44
CA VAL A 183 -6.42 1.88 -0.29
C VAL A 183 -5.41 2.79 -1.00
N THR A 184 -5.85 3.89 -1.63
CA THR A 184 -4.96 4.77 -2.40
C THR A 184 -4.09 5.66 -1.50
N LEU A 185 -4.70 6.36 -0.54
CA LEU A 185 -4.01 7.30 0.33
C LEU A 185 -3.49 6.61 1.61
N GLY A 186 -4.22 5.63 2.13
CA GLY A 186 -3.81 4.89 3.32
C GLY A 186 -2.80 3.79 3.01
N TRP A 187 -3.10 2.87 2.08
CA TRP A 187 -2.16 1.77 1.76
C TRP A 187 -1.04 2.21 0.82
N ILE A 188 -1.38 2.66 -0.40
CA ILE A 188 -0.39 2.92 -1.45
C ILE A 188 0.50 4.12 -1.09
N MET A 189 -0.10 5.28 -0.79
CA MET A 189 0.67 6.50 -0.54
C MET A 189 1.53 6.42 0.73
N LEU A 190 1.00 5.93 1.87
CA LEU A 190 1.83 5.78 3.08
C LEU A 190 2.95 4.76 2.89
N MET A 191 2.75 3.73 2.06
CA MET A 191 3.83 2.81 1.73
C MET A 191 4.93 3.52 0.91
N ILE A 192 4.56 4.32 -0.09
CA ILE A 192 5.51 5.14 -0.87
C ILE A 192 6.27 6.08 0.05
N VAL A 193 5.56 6.85 0.89
CA VAL A 193 6.16 7.80 1.85
C VAL A 193 7.12 7.07 2.80
N GLY A 194 6.66 5.97 3.39
CA GLY A 194 7.45 5.20 4.34
C GLY A 194 8.73 4.65 3.72
N VAL A 195 8.61 4.00 2.55
CA VAL A 195 9.77 3.47 1.81
C VAL A 195 10.70 4.60 1.37
N ALA A 196 10.18 5.72 0.89
CA ALA A 196 11.00 6.85 0.45
C ALA A 196 11.84 7.44 1.58
N TYR A 197 11.31 7.56 2.79
CA TYR A 197 12.08 8.03 3.95
C TYR A 197 13.24 7.11 4.32
N HIS A 198 13.11 5.80 4.06
CA HIS A 198 14.21 4.87 4.21
C HIS A 198 15.18 4.94 3.02
N VAL A 199 14.65 4.88 1.80
CA VAL A 199 15.43 4.53 0.62
C VAL A 199 16.14 5.74 -0.01
N LEU A 200 15.49 6.90 -0.08
CA LEU A 200 16.06 8.07 -0.77
C LEU A 200 17.32 8.62 -0.11
N PRO A 201 17.42 8.75 1.23
CA PRO A 201 18.66 9.20 1.86
C PRO A 201 19.83 8.25 1.63
N ARG A 202 19.55 6.94 1.56
CA ARG A 202 20.55 5.89 1.33
C ARG A 202 21.12 5.92 -0.07
N PHE A 203 20.28 6.16 -1.08
CA PHE A 203 20.74 6.27 -2.47
C PHE A 203 21.44 7.59 -2.77
N SER A 204 20.98 8.69 -2.18
CA SER A 204 21.54 10.03 -2.44
C SER A 204 22.73 10.40 -1.55
N GLY A 205 23.00 9.61 -0.50
CA GLY A 205 23.96 9.97 0.55
C GLY A 205 23.57 11.21 1.36
N THR A 206 22.39 11.77 1.12
CA THR A 206 21.95 13.07 1.68
C THR A 206 20.72 12.85 2.55
N GLY A 207 20.70 13.43 3.75
CA GLY A 207 19.53 13.36 4.64
C GLY A 207 18.32 14.13 4.11
N THR A 208 17.15 13.86 4.69
CA THR A 208 15.96 14.70 4.49
C THR A 208 16.14 16.07 5.17
N ARG A 209 15.22 17.04 4.93
CA ARG A 209 15.27 18.37 5.59
C ARG A 209 15.20 18.32 7.12
N GLY A 210 14.83 17.19 7.72
CA GLY A 210 14.86 16.99 9.16
C GLY A 210 13.63 16.29 9.72
N LEU A 211 13.74 15.85 10.98
CA LEU A 211 12.74 15.04 11.67
C LEU A 211 11.39 15.76 11.85
N VAL A 212 11.40 17.07 12.13
CA VAL A 212 10.17 17.84 12.37
C VAL A 212 9.27 17.81 11.15
N TRP A 213 9.82 18.06 9.96
CA TRP A 213 9.06 18.04 8.70
C TRP A 213 8.45 16.68 8.40
N ALA A 214 9.20 15.59 8.62
CA ALA A 214 8.69 14.23 8.45
C ALA A 214 7.52 13.91 9.42
N ARG A 215 7.61 14.36 10.68
CA ARG A 215 6.54 14.17 11.68
C ARG A 215 5.29 14.97 11.34
N VAL A 216 5.44 16.25 10.99
CA VAL A 216 4.31 17.11 10.62
C VAL A 216 3.63 16.57 9.36
N GLN A 217 4.41 16.17 8.35
CA GLN A 217 3.89 15.52 7.15
C GLN A 217 3.03 14.30 7.48
N LEU A 218 3.55 13.38 8.28
CA LEU A 218 2.85 12.14 8.61
C LEU A 218 1.60 12.40 9.46
N ALA A 219 1.66 13.34 10.40
CA ALA A 219 0.51 13.77 11.20
C ALA A 219 -0.59 14.36 10.30
N CYS A 220 -0.25 15.28 9.40
CA CYS A 220 -1.18 15.82 8.41
C CYS A 220 -1.80 14.71 7.56
N HIS A 221 -1.00 13.74 7.10
CA HIS A 221 -1.48 12.62 6.29
C HIS A 221 -2.51 11.77 7.03
N TYR A 222 -2.24 11.37 8.28
CA TYR A 222 -3.18 10.56 9.07
C TYR A 222 -4.46 11.31 9.38
N SER A 223 -4.36 12.58 9.79
CA SER A 223 -5.53 13.42 10.02
C SER A 223 -6.36 13.60 8.75
N ALA A 224 -5.71 13.85 7.62
CA ALA A 224 -6.37 13.99 6.33
C ALA A 224 -7.09 12.70 5.92
N LEU A 225 -6.43 11.55 6.05
CA LEU A 225 -7.01 10.25 5.72
C LEU A 225 -8.25 9.95 6.56
N LEU A 226 -8.19 10.20 7.87
CA LEU A 226 -9.33 10.03 8.78
C LEU A 226 -10.51 10.91 8.35
N LEU A 227 -10.26 12.19 8.10
CA LEU A 227 -11.30 13.14 7.67
C LEU A 227 -11.90 12.77 6.30
N ILE A 228 -11.08 12.33 5.34
CA ILE A 228 -11.56 11.88 4.02
C ILE A 228 -12.46 10.66 4.17
N VAL A 229 -12.02 9.62 4.90
CA VAL A 229 -12.79 8.38 5.05
C VAL A 229 -14.11 8.63 5.78
N LEU A 230 -14.10 9.39 6.87
CA LEU A 230 -15.33 9.74 7.60
C LEU A 230 -16.22 10.69 6.79
N GLY A 231 -15.63 11.67 6.11
CA GLY A 231 -16.35 12.63 5.28
C GLY A 231 -17.10 11.97 4.13
N LEU A 232 -16.47 10.99 3.46
CA LEU A 232 -17.12 10.21 2.42
C LEU A 232 -18.14 9.21 3.00
N GLY A 233 -17.72 8.39 3.96
CA GLY A 233 -18.58 7.33 4.52
C GLY A 233 -19.84 7.85 5.22
N LEU A 234 -19.78 9.05 5.81
CA LEU A 234 -20.92 9.67 6.51
C LEU A 234 -21.63 10.74 5.67
N GLY A 235 -21.18 10.99 4.43
CA GLY A 235 -21.79 12.00 3.55
C GLY A 235 -21.61 13.44 4.05
N TRP A 236 -20.47 13.76 4.66
CA TRP A 236 -20.12 15.10 5.18
C TRP A 236 -19.14 15.81 4.24
N PRO A 237 -19.63 16.56 3.22
CA PRO A 237 -18.78 17.11 2.17
C PRO A 237 -17.73 18.12 2.67
N TRP A 238 -18.06 18.89 3.72
CA TRP A 238 -17.12 19.84 4.31
C TRP A 238 -15.98 19.14 5.05
N VAL A 239 -16.24 18.02 5.74
CA VAL A 239 -15.21 17.19 6.40
C VAL A 239 -14.27 16.62 5.35
N PHE A 240 -14.84 16.08 4.26
CA PHE A 240 -14.07 15.61 3.12
C PHE A 240 -13.19 16.71 2.52
N ALA A 241 -13.74 17.91 2.29
CA ALA A 241 -12.98 19.03 1.72
C ALA A 241 -11.80 19.46 2.61
N ILE A 242 -11.99 19.54 3.94
CA ILE A 242 -10.90 19.82 4.89
C ILE A 242 -9.86 18.70 4.84
N GLY A 243 -10.30 17.44 4.83
CA GLY A 243 -9.42 16.29 4.70
C GLY A 243 -8.59 16.32 3.41
N ALA A 244 -9.20 16.66 2.28
CA ALA A 244 -8.55 16.78 0.98
C ALA A 244 -7.50 17.92 0.97
N ALA A 245 -7.85 19.10 1.51
CA ALA A 245 -6.91 20.21 1.64
C ALA A 245 -5.71 19.82 2.53
N LEU A 246 -5.98 19.13 3.64
CA LEU A 246 -4.93 18.64 4.54
C LEU A 246 -4.05 17.55 3.89
N MET A 247 -4.63 16.71 3.02
CA MET A 247 -3.86 15.72 2.23
C MET A 247 -2.95 16.43 1.23
N ALA A 248 -3.43 17.46 0.54
CA ALA A 248 -2.60 18.26 -0.37
C ALA A 248 -1.43 18.90 0.37
N LEU A 249 -1.67 19.46 1.57
CA LEU A 249 -0.61 19.97 2.44
C LEU A 249 0.37 18.86 2.85
N ALA A 250 -0.11 17.67 3.22
CA ALA A 250 0.75 16.54 3.56
C ALA A 250 1.66 16.15 2.39
N LEU A 251 1.15 16.12 1.16
CA LEU A 251 1.97 15.83 -0.03
C LEU A 251 2.99 16.93 -0.32
N ALA A 252 2.61 18.21 -0.16
CA ALA A 252 3.55 19.34 -0.29
C ALA A 252 4.66 19.27 0.76
N LEU A 253 4.31 18.94 2.02
CA LEU A 253 5.27 18.73 3.10
C LEU A 253 6.18 17.52 2.85
N PHE A 254 5.67 16.45 2.24
CA PHE A 254 6.47 15.29 1.85
C PHE A 254 7.51 15.69 0.80
N ALA A 255 7.07 16.32 -0.29
CA ALA A 255 7.96 16.83 -1.33
C ALA A 255 9.01 17.79 -0.76
N TRP A 256 8.59 18.68 0.15
CA TRP A 256 9.49 19.53 0.90
C TRP A 256 10.48 18.73 1.75
N ALA A 257 10.04 17.75 2.52
CA ALA A 257 10.93 16.97 3.38
C ALA A 257 12.02 16.23 2.58
N ILE A 258 11.69 15.64 1.43
CA ILE A 258 12.62 14.81 0.64
C ILE A 258 13.45 15.60 -0.37
N TRP A 259 13.12 16.85 -0.69
CA TRP A 259 13.81 17.63 -1.73
C TRP A 259 15.36 17.61 -1.68
N PRO A 260 16.04 17.66 -0.52
CA PRO A 260 17.50 17.61 -0.48
C PRO A 260 18.08 16.31 -1.07
N THR A 261 17.36 15.18 -0.93
CA THR A 261 17.80 13.88 -1.46
C THR A 261 17.75 13.83 -2.99
N LEU A 262 17.04 14.75 -3.63
CA LEU A 262 16.90 14.81 -5.09
C LEU A 262 17.97 15.71 -5.75
N ARG A 263 18.57 16.64 -5.00
CA ARG A 263 19.56 17.60 -5.54
C ARG A 263 20.89 16.96 -5.94
N PHE A 264 21.28 15.87 -5.30
CA PHE A 264 22.58 15.22 -5.53
C PHE A 264 22.79 14.77 -6.98
N GLN A 265 21.72 14.35 -7.68
CA GLN A 265 21.84 13.87 -9.06
C GLN A 265 22.09 14.97 -10.09
N LEU A 266 21.75 16.23 -9.78
CA LEU A 266 21.94 17.36 -10.72
C LEU A 266 23.37 17.90 -10.73
N ALA A 267 24.19 17.54 -9.74
CA ALA A 267 25.57 18.00 -9.62
C ALA A 267 26.59 17.09 -10.33
N LEU A 268 26.26 15.80 -10.52
CA LEU A 268 27.12 14.83 -11.20
C LEU A 268 26.95 14.82 -12.73
N SER A 269 25.99 15.59 -13.27
CA SER A 269 25.71 15.72 -14.70
C SER A 269 26.26 17.01 -15.33
N ARG A 270 27.09 17.75 -14.58
CA ARG A 270 27.85 18.92 -15.05
C ARG A 270 29.34 18.62 -15.00
#